data_AF-A0AAC8WBH3-F1
#
_entry.id   AF-A0AAC8WBH3-F1
#
_cell.length_a   1.000
_cell.length_b   1.000
_cell.length_c   1.000
_cell.angle_alpha   90.00
_cell.angle_beta   90.00
_cell.angle_gamma   90.00
#
_symmetry.space_group_name_H-M   'P 1'
#
loop_
_entity.id
_entity.type
_entity.pdbx_description
1 polymer ?
#
loop_
_entity_poly.entity_id
_entity_poly.type
_entity_poly.pdbx_seq_one_letter_code
_entity_poly.pdbx_strand_id
1 'polypeptide(L)'
;MKKSTKIRLVSLILVGILLGFLSEMFLTIFSQWTTKMITSSTINVFFSLLGLSICCVIFVFSYLGIVKNDEKWPIRAYFTTFILYDVMIVFGGELCRLFILTFTQS
;
A
#
# COMPACT_ATOMS: atom_id res chain seq x y z
N MET A 1 16.37 18.50 -12.52
CA MET A 1 16.29 17.13 -11.95
C MET A 1 17.15 16.19 -12.80
N LYS A 2 18.13 15.50 -12.20
CA LYS A 2 18.93 14.47 -12.89
C LYS A 2 17.99 13.38 -13.43
N LYS A 3 18.29 12.77 -14.58
CA LYS A 3 17.50 11.67 -15.19
C LYS A 3 17.16 10.55 -14.18
N SER A 4 18.11 10.24 -13.29
CA SER A 4 17.95 9.24 -12.20
C SER A 4 16.80 9.57 -11.23
N THR A 5 16.61 10.86 -10.87
CA THR A 5 15.55 11.30 -9.96
C THR A 5 14.16 11.08 -10.53
N LYS A 6 13.97 11.28 -11.85
CA LYS A 6 12.67 11.07 -12.50
C LYS A 6 12.26 9.61 -12.53
N ILE A 7 13.20 8.71 -12.85
CA ILE A 7 12.94 7.27 -12.91
C ILE A 7 12.51 6.73 -11.55
N ARG A 8 13.13 7.20 -10.47
CA ARG A 8 12.73 6.83 -9.10
C ARG A 8 11.36 7.34 -8.71
N LEU A 9 11.02 8.57 -9.09
CA LEU A 9 9.70 9.10 -8.81
C LEU A 9 8.61 8.27 -9.49
N VAL A 10 8.84 7.90 -10.76
CA VAL A 10 7.94 7.02 -11.51
C VAL A 10 7.87 5.63 -10.86
N SER A 11 9.01 5.08 -10.41
CA SER A 11 9.03 3.80 -9.70
C SER A 11 8.30 3.86 -8.37
N LEU A 12 8.44 4.93 -7.59
CA LEU A 12 7.69 5.15 -6.34
C LEU A 12 6.20 5.20 -6.60
N ILE A 13 5.78 5.93 -7.64
CA ILE A 13 4.37 6.03 -8.02
C ILE A 13 3.83 4.64 -8.40
N LEU A 14 4.50 3.92 -9.30
CA LEU A 14 4.06 2.60 -9.74
C LEU A 14 4.01 1.60 -8.59
N VAL A 15 5.05 1.56 -7.75
CA VAL A 15 5.12 0.65 -6.61
C VAL A 15 4.06 0.99 -5.57
N GLY A 16 3.82 2.29 -5.29
CA GLY A 16 2.76 2.73 -4.38
C GLY A 16 1.38 2.27 -4.86
N ILE A 17 1.04 2.52 -6.13
CA ILE A 17 -0.25 2.09 -6.72
C ILE A 17 -0.40 0.57 -6.64
N LEU A 18 0.62 -0.19 -7.06
CA LEU A 18 0.59 -1.65 -7.03
C LEU A 18 0.42 -2.20 -5.62
N LEU A 19 1.18 -1.67 -4.66
CA LEU A 19 1.10 -2.10 -3.27
C LEU A 19 -0.24 -1.77 -2.64
N GLY A 20 -0.77 -0.57 -2.88
CA GLY A 20 -2.10 -0.18 -2.41
C GLY A 20 -3.21 -1.05 -2.99
N PHE A 21 -3.12 -1.36 -4.28
CA PHE A 21 -4.07 -2.26 -4.93
C PHE A 21 -4.02 -3.68 -4.34
N LEU A 22 -2.81 -4.24 -4.21
CA LEU A 22 -2.61 -5.57 -3.67
C LEU A 22 -3.00 -5.68 -2.19
N SER A 23 -2.72 -4.65 -1.39
CA SER A 23 -3.10 -4.64 0.03
C SER A 23 -4.61 -4.62 0.19
N GLU A 24 -5.32 -3.82 -0.61
CA GLU A 24 -6.79 -3.76 -0.53
C GLU A 24 -7.42 -5.10 -0.94
N MET A 25 -6.91 -5.71 -2.02
CA MET A 25 -7.31 -7.07 -2.41
C MET A 25 -7.07 -8.08 -1.27
N PHE A 26 -5.86 -8.07 -0.70
CA PHE A 26 -5.49 -8.98 0.37
C PHE A 26 -6.37 -8.80 1.60
N LEU A 27 -6.53 -7.57 2.08
CA LEU A 27 -7.34 -7.25 3.27
C LEU A 27 -8.82 -7.61 3.06
N THR A 28 -9.35 -7.38 1.85
CA THR A 28 -10.74 -7.73 1.53
C THR A 28 -10.95 -9.25 1.57
N ILE A 29 -10.10 -10.02 0.89
CA ILE A 29 -10.19 -11.49 0.88
C ILE A 29 -9.97 -12.04 2.29
N PHE A 30 -8.98 -11.52 3.00
CA PHE A 30 -8.66 -11.92 4.36
C PHE A 30 -9.80 -11.63 5.35
N SER A 31 -10.44 -10.46 5.24
CA SER A 31 -11.61 -10.09 6.04
C SER A 31 -12.82 -10.98 5.76
N GLN A 32 -13.08 -11.29 4.49
CA GLN A 32 -14.16 -12.21 4.12
C GLN A 32 -13.92 -13.62 4.65
N TRP A 33 -12.67 -14.10 4.57
CA TRP A 33 -12.29 -15.42 5.07
C TRP A 33 -12.41 -15.50 6.60
N THR A 34 -11.86 -14.52 7.31
CA THR A 34 -11.92 -14.45 8.78
C THR A 34 -13.35 -14.35 9.28
N THR A 35 -14.20 -13.53 8.65
CA THR A 35 -15.62 -13.40 9.03
C THR A 35 -16.42 -14.70 8.83
N LYS A 36 -16.06 -15.53 7.83
CA LYS A 36 -16.70 -16.84 7.61
C LYS A 36 -16.23 -17.91 8.60
N MET A 37 -14.96 -17.88 8.99
CA MET A 37 -14.34 -18.91 9.83
C MET A 37 -14.45 -18.61 11.34
N ILE A 38 -14.51 -17.34 11.72
CA ILE A 38 -14.40 -16.89 13.10
C ILE A 38 -15.73 -16.26 13.54
N THR A 39 -16.45 -16.95 14.41
CA THR A 39 -17.71 -16.46 15.01
C THR A 39 -17.50 -15.40 16.08
N SER A 40 -16.31 -15.34 16.70
CA SER A 40 -15.97 -14.35 17.71
C SER A 40 -15.54 -13.01 17.08
N SER A 41 -16.33 -11.97 17.33
CA SER A 41 -16.08 -10.61 16.80
C SER A 41 -14.75 -10.02 17.27
N THR A 42 -14.36 -10.24 18.53
CA THR A 42 -13.09 -9.76 19.08
C THR A 42 -11.89 -10.35 18.35
N ILE A 43 -11.95 -11.63 18.00
CA ILE A 43 -10.86 -12.33 17.32
C ILE A 43 -10.77 -11.86 15.86
N ASN A 44 -11.90 -11.60 15.20
CA ASN A 44 -11.94 -11.07 13.84
C ASN A 44 -11.26 -9.69 13.73
N VAL A 45 -11.55 -8.78 14.67
CA VAL A 45 -10.91 -7.46 14.74
C VAL A 45 -9.40 -7.58 14.95
N PHE A 46 -8.97 -8.47 15.84
CA PHE A 46 -7.55 -8.71 16.10
C PHE A 46 -6.80 -9.18 14.84
N PHE A 47 -7.35 -10.12 14.08
CA PHE A 47 -6.74 -10.56 12.82
C PHE A 47 -6.70 -9.44 11.77
N SER A 48 -7.73 -8.60 11.69
CA SER A 48 -7.75 -7.45 10.78
C SER A 48 -6.64 -6.44 11.10
N LEU A 49 -6.41 -6.17 12.39
CA LEU A 49 -5.29 -5.33 12.87
C LEU A 49 -3.93 -5.94 12.53
N LEU A 50 -3.77 -7.26 12.67
CA LEU A 50 -2.55 -7.94 12.26
C LEU A 50 -2.29 -7.83 10.76
N GLY A 51 -3.33 -8.01 9.93
CA GLY A 51 -3.24 -7.84 8.48
C GLY A 51 -2.79 -6.43 8.09
N LEU A 52 -3.40 -5.41 8.70
CA LEU A 52 -3.00 -4.01 8.52
C LEU A 52 -1.55 -3.76 8.94
N SER A 53 -1.13 -4.28 10.09
CA SER A 53 0.25 -4.13 10.57
C SER A 53 1.27 -4.72 9.59
N ILE A 54 0.97 -5.88 8.99
CA ILE A 54 1.84 -6.51 7.99
C ILE A 54 1.95 -5.61 6.74
N CYS A 55 0.82 -5.08 6.25
CA CYS A 55 0.82 -4.14 5.12
C CYS A 55 1.65 -2.89 5.42
N CYS A 56 1.51 -2.29 6.61
CA CYS A 56 2.31 -1.13 7.01
C CYS A 56 3.82 -1.41 6.97
N VAL A 57 4.26 -2.56 7.49
CA VAL A 57 5.69 -2.93 7.46
C VAL A 57 6.18 -3.09 6.02
N ILE A 58 5.40 -3.73 5.15
CA ILE A 58 5.73 -3.89 3.72
C ILE A 58 5.86 -2.53 3.04
N PHE A 59 4.92 -1.61 3.26
CA PHE A 59 4.95 -0.28 2.64
C PHE A 59 6.21 0.50 3.00
N VAL A 60 6.58 0.50 4.27
CA VAL A 60 7.80 1.17 4.75
C VAL A 60 9.05 0.52 4.18
N PHE A 61 9.10 -0.82 4.15
CA PHE A 61 10.25 -1.54 3.61
C PHE A 61 10.43 -1.30 2.11
N SER A 62 9.35 -1.33 1.34
CA SER A 62 9.35 -1.03 -0.10
C SER A 62 9.78 0.40 -0.39
N TYR A 63 9.29 1.37 0.40
CA TYR A 63 9.74 2.77 0.29
C TYR A 63 11.24 2.90 0.54
N LEU A 64 11.73 2.35 1.66
CA LEU A 64 13.15 2.40 2.01
C LEU A 64 14.02 1.70 0.95
N GLY A 65 13.56 0.60 0.37
CA GLY A 65 14.26 -0.09 -0.72
C GLY A 65 14.48 0.78 -1.96
N ILE A 66 13.50 1.60 -2.33
CA ILE A 66 13.60 2.49 -3.49
C ILE A 66 14.50 3.70 -3.19
N VAL A 67 14.41 4.25 -1.97
CA VAL A 67 15.10 5.50 -1.64
C VAL A 67 16.53 5.29 -1.11
N LYS A 68 16.87 4.11 -0.55
CA LYS A 68 18.22 3.78 -0.07
C LYS A 68 19.26 3.68 -1.20
N ASN A 69 18.82 3.57 -2.46
CA ASN A 69 19.67 3.09 -3.55
C ASN A 69 20.66 4.10 -4.16
N ASP A 70 20.62 5.42 -3.92
CA ASP A 70 21.76 6.34 -4.20
C ASP A 70 21.46 7.83 -3.87
N GLU A 71 22.51 8.62 -3.63
CA GLU A 71 22.57 10.07 -3.35
C GLU A 71 21.83 10.58 -2.07
N LYS A 72 22.54 11.36 -1.25
CA LYS A 72 22.02 12.12 -0.10
C LYS A 72 20.92 13.08 -0.58
N TRP A 73 19.67 12.63 -0.57
CA TRP A 73 18.55 13.54 -0.76
C TRP A 73 18.48 14.49 0.43
N PRO A 74 18.15 15.78 0.22
CA PRO A 74 17.84 16.66 1.32
C PRO A 74 16.62 16.09 2.06
N ILE A 75 16.60 16.18 3.40
CA ILE A 75 15.54 15.66 4.26
C ILE A 75 14.14 16.10 3.78
N ARG A 76 14.02 17.32 3.26
CA ARG A 76 12.77 17.83 2.67
C ARG A 76 12.28 16.97 1.51
N ALA A 77 13.17 16.61 0.58
CA ALA A 77 12.80 15.81 -0.58
C ALA A 77 12.37 14.39 -0.18
N TYR A 78 13.02 13.79 0.83
CA TYR A 78 12.58 12.50 1.40
C TYR A 78 11.15 12.57 1.91
N PHE A 79 10.82 13.62 2.67
CA PHE A 79 9.48 13.76 3.23
C PHE A 79 8.43 13.95 2.13
N THR A 80 8.74 14.75 1.11
CA THR A 80 7.83 14.99 -0.01
C THR A 80 7.57 13.73 -0.83
N THR A 81 8.61 12.91 -1.10
CA THR A 81 8.40 11.64 -1.79
C THR A 81 7.69 10.60 -0.97
N PHE A 82 7.87 10.62 0.36
CA PHE A 82 7.13 9.73 1.24
C PHE A 82 5.63 10.05 1.19
N ILE A 83 5.25 11.32 1.30
CA ILE A 83 3.84 11.75 1.18
C ILE A 83 3.29 11.37 -0.19
N LEU A 84 4.03 11.64 -1.27
CA LEU A 84 3.60 11.27 -2.63
C LEU A 84 3.39 9.76 -2.76
N TYR A 85 4.29 8.96 -2.23
CA TYR A 85 4.19 7.50 -2.22
C TYR A 85 2.95 7.03 -1.44
N ASP A 86 2.71 7.61 -0.26
CA ASP A 86 1.55 7.28 0.58
C ASP A 86 0.21 7.63 -0.10
N VAL A 87 0.12 8.80 -0.73
CA VAL A 87 -1.04 9.18 -1.54
C VAL A 87 -1.27 8.19 -2.69
N MET A 88 -0.20 7.69 -3.33
CA MET A 88 -0.31 6.70 -4.40
C MET A 88 -0.74 5.33 -3.89
N ILE A 89 -0.37 4.94 -2.67
CA ILE A 89 -0.90 3.73 -2.01
C ILE A 89 -2.41 3.87 -1.81
N VAL A 90 -2.87 4.98 -1.21
CA VAL A 90 -4.30 5.23 -1.01
C VAL A 90 -5.05 5.20 -2.34
N PHE A 91 -4.50 5.84 -3.37
CA PHE A 91 -5.07 5.82 -4.71
C PHE A 91 -5.16 4.41 -5.30
N GLY A 92 -4.12 3.59 -5.16
CA GLY A 92 -4.12 2.19 -5.57
C GLY A 92 -5.19 1.35 -4.85
N GLY A 93 -5.36 1.58 -3.55
CA GLY A 93 -6.40 0.94 -2.74
C GLY A 93 -7.82 1.30 -3.21
N GLU A 94 -8.10 2.60 -3.42
CA GLU A 94 -9.41 3.04 -3.92
C GLU A 94 -9.71 2.50 -5.34
N LEU A 95 -8.71 2.42 -6.22
CA LEU A 95 -8.86 1.77 -7.52
C LEU A 95 -9.26 0.29 -7.38
N CYS A 96 -8.64 -0.42 -6.45
CA CYS A 96 -9.00 -1.80 -6.15
C CYS A 96 -10.43 -1.92 -5.62
N ARG A 97 -10.81 -1.05 -4.69
CA ARG A 97 -12.16 -1.03 -4.13
C ARG A 97 -13.23 -0.79 -5.20
N LEU A 98 -12.99 0.16 -6.12
CA LEU A 98 -13.86 0.41 -7.27
C LEU A 98 -13.93 -0.80 -8.20
N PHE A 99 -12.80 -1.46 -8.44
CA PHE A 99 -12.74 -2.69 -9.22
C PHE A 99 -13.61 -3.78 -8.58
N ILE A 100 -13.43 -4.06 -7.30
CA ILE A 100 -14.22 -5.07 -6.57
C ILE A 100 -15.72 -4.75 -6.63
N LEU A 101 -16.11 -3.48 -6.42
CA LEU A 101 -17.51 -3.06 -6.50
C LEU A 101 -18.11 -3.29 -7.87
N THR A 102 -17.38 -2.97 -8.94
CA THR A 102 -17.87 -3.13 -10.31
C THR A 102 -18.11 -4.61 -10.65
N PHE A 103 -17.22 -5.50 -10.23
CA PHE A 103 -17.32 -6.94 -10.51
C PHE A 103 -18.29 -7.70 -9.61
N THR A 104 -18.67 -7.14 -8.45
CA THR A 104 -19.68 -7.77 -7.58
C THR A 104 -21.10 -7.31 -7.87
N GLN A 105 -21.29 -6.25 -8.67
CA GLN A 105 -22.59 -5.74 -9.08
C GLN A 105 -22.98 -6.08 -10.53
N SER A 106 -22.11 -6.71 -11.32
CA SER A 106 -22.37 -7.21 -12.68
C SER A 106 -22.80 -8.66 -12.69
#